data_AF-A0A556PNZ1-F1
#
_entry.id   AF-A0A556PNZ1-F1
#
_cell.length_a   1.000
_cell.length_b   1.000
_cell.length_c   1.000
_cell.angle_alpha   90.00
_cell.angle_beta   90.00
_cell.angle_gamma   90.00
#
_symmetry.space_group_name_H-M   'P 1'
#
loop_
_entity.id
_entity.type
_entity.pdbx_description
1 polymer ?
#
loop_
_entity_poly.entity_id
_entity_poly.type
_entity_poly.pdbx_seq_one_letter_code
_entity_poly.pdbx_strand_id
1 'polypeptide(L)'
;MRQENIITDEKLVLQAAQAIWAMNKYLVLACNQQDYQKVRTYLKANDRDLTAAYRILRNIETTYGQVPTEELPQLSNALYHMAGYFKKLVSSEERQKMSNSIQTNFSQALTLLEENTQKYQVHYLLHSRFWPQDREKPFNLVPVALKHHNVTYEANELLWYGDYLTFNN
;
A
#
# COMPACT_ATOMS: atom_id res chain seq x y z
N MET A 1 -32.25 15.57 -5.03
CA MET A 1 -30.88 16.13 -5.06
C MET A 1 -30.13 15.55 -3.88
N ARG A 2 -29.24 14.56 -4.10
CA ARG A 2 -28.38 14.05 -3.02
C ARG A 2 -27.34 15.13 -2.75
N GLN A 3 -27.34 15.73 -1.57
CA GLN A 3 -26.16 16.47 -1.12
C GLN A 3 -25.00 15.47 -1.19
N GLU A 4 -23.97 15.82 -1.94
CA GLU A 4 -22.80 14.96 -2.07
C GLU A 4 -22.16 14.86 -0.69
N ASN A 5 -22.17 13.66 -0.09
CA ASN A 5 -21.51 13.37 1.19
C ASN A 5 -19.98 13.35 0.98
N ILE A 6 -19.43 14.50 0.67
CA ILE A 6 -18.01 14.71 0.39
C ILE A 6 -17.35 15.36 1.60
N ILE A 7 -16.18 14.87 1.97
CA ILE A 7 -15.35 15.44 3.04
C ILE A 7 -14.07 16.01 2.41
N THR A 8 -13.83 17.31 2.60
CA THR A 8 -12.69 18.05 2.02
C THR A 8 -11.71 18.59 3.07
N ASP A 9 -11.86 18.20 4.34
CA ASP A 9 -10.92 18.61 5.39
C ASP A 9 -9.50 18.14 5.05
N GLU A 10 -8.59 19.10 4.81
CA GLU A 10 -7.25 18.81 4.28
C GLU A 10 -6.47 17.83 5.17
N LYS A 11 -6.58 17.98 6.50
CA LYS A 11 -5.89 17.12 7.46
C LYS A 11 -6.43 15.70 7.38
N LEU A 12 -7.75 15.53 7.35
CA LEU A 12 -8.40 14.23 7.26
C LEU A 12 -8.11 13.55 5.93
N VAL A 13 -8.21 14.28 4.81
CA VAL A 13 -7.91 13.78 3.46
C VAL A 13 -6.45 13.34 3.38
N LEU A 14 -5.52 14.11 3.96
CA LEU A 14 -4.10 13.73 4.01
C LEU A 14 -3.87 12.46 4.84
N GLN A 15 -4.53 12.33 6.01
CA GLN A 15 -4.43 11.14 6.85
C GLN A 15 -4.93 9.90 6.11
N ALA A 16 -6.06 10.02 5.40
CA ALA A 16 -6.58 8.98 4.52
C ALA A 16 -5.57 8.61 3.43
N ALA A 17 -5.06 9.60 2.69
CA ALA A 17 -4.07 9.38 1.62
C ALA A 17 -2.81 8.67 2.12
N GLN A 18 -2.31 9.02 3.31
CA GLN A 18 -1.16 8.37 3.93
C GLN A 18 -1.44 6.91 4.32
N ALA A 19 -2.63 6.62 4.85
CA ALA A 19 -3.05 5.26 5.17
C ALA A 19 -3.18 4.40 3.90
N ILE A 20 -3.82 4.94 2.85
CA ILE A 20 -3.91 4.30 1.53
C ILE A 20 -2.52 4.02 0.97
N TRP A 21 -1.61 5.00 1.05
CA TRP A 21 -0.25 4.83 0.55
C TRP A 21 0.50 3.75 1.31
N ALA A 22 0.39 3.71 2.64
CA ALA A 22 1.04 2.68 3.45
C ALA A 22 0.64 1.26 3.00
N MET A 23 -0.63 1.08 2.65
CA MET A 23 -1.21 -0.17 2.16
C MET A 23 -0.74 -0.54 0.73
N ASN A 24 -0.61 0.44 -0.15
CA ASN A 24 -0.36 0.21 -1.59
C ASN A 24 1.11 0.30 -2.00
N LYS A 25 1.98 0.92 -1.20
CA LYS A 25 3.33 1.31 -1.64
C LYS A 25 4.19 0.17 -2.19
N TYR A 26 4.09 -1.04 -1.65
CA TYR A 26 4.89 -2.17 -2.15
C TYR A 26 4.31 -2.78 -3.43
N LEU A 27 2.98 -2.74 -3.61
CA LEU A 27 2.35 -3.06 -4.89
C LEU A 27 2.81 -2.07 -5.97
N VAL A 28 2.73 -0.77 -5.68
CA VAL A 28 3.21 0.29 -6.60
C VAL A 28 4.69 0.10 -6.93
N LEU A 29 5.53 -0.21 -5.94
CA LEU A 29 6.96 -0.48 -6.15
C LEU A 29 7.20 -1.72 -7.03
N ALA A 30 6.41 -2.78 -6.85
CA ALA A 30 6.49 -3.99 -7.66
C ALA A 30 6.04 -3.76 -9.11
N CYS A 31 5.21 -2.75 -9.37
CA CYS A 31 4.79 -2.37 -10.71
C CYS A 31 5.75 -1.37 -11.37
N ASN A 32 6.12 -0.29 -10.68
CA ASN A 32 6.91 0.79 -11.25
C ASN A 32 7.60 1.65 -10.18
N GLN A 33 8.93 1.57 -10.09
CA GLN A 33 9.74 2.39 -9.17
C GLN A 33 9.60 3.90 -9.40
N GLN A 34 9.45 4.37 -10.64
CA GLN A 34 9.30 5.81 -10.91
C GLN A 34 7.99 6.34 -10.31
N ASP A 35 6.90 5.60 -10.47
CA ASP A 35 5.60 5.97 -9.91
C ASP A 35 5.58 5.87 -8.39
N TYR A 36 6.27 4.88 -7.82
CA TYR A 36 6.51 4.83 -6.37
C TYR A 36 7.18 6.11 -5.86
N GLN A 37 8.24 6.59 -6.52
CA GLN A 37 8.93 7.81 -6.10
C GLN A 37 8.05 9.05 -6.26
N LYS A 38 7.27 9.15 -7.36
CA LYS A 38 6.32 10.25 -7.57
C LYS A 38 5.30 10.33 -6.44
N VAL A 39 4.61 9.23 -6.12
CA VAL A 39 3.61 9.21 -5.04
C VAL A 39 4.25 9.56 -3.70
N ARG A 40 5.44 9.00 -3.40
CA ARG A 40 6.18 9.34 -2.19
C ARG A 40 6.49 10.83 -2.10
N THR A 41 6.78 11.50 -3.20
CA THR A 41 7.00 12.95 -3.25
C THR A 41 5.70 13.72 -3.08
N TYR A 42 4.64 13.36 -3.80
CA TYR A 42 3.33 14.02 -3.73
C TYR A 42 2.64 13.93 -2.37
N LEU A 43 3.05 13.01 -1.50
CA LEU A 43 2.52 12.89 -0.14
C LEU A 43 3.37 13.62 0.91
N LYS A 44 4.49 14.24 0.52
CA LYS A 44 5.28 15.11 1.42
C LYS A 44 4.65 16.50 1.50
N ALA A 45 4.90 17.20 2.61
CA ALA A 45 4.29 18.50 2.88
C ALA A 45 4.65 19.61 1.86
N ASN A 46 5.85 19.58 1.29
CA ASN A 46 6.33 20.68 0.43
C ASN A 46 5.84 20.61 -1.03
N ASP A 47 5.55 19.41 -1.54
CA ASP A 47 5.20 19.15 -2.95
C ASP A 47 3.86 18.40 -3.04
N ARG A 48 2.92 18.72 -2.15
CA ARG A 48 1.70 17.94 -1.97
C ARG A 48 0.81 18.01 -3.21
N ASP A 49 0.49 16.86 -3.79
CA ASP A 49 -0.48 16.72 -4.89
C ASP A 49 -1.25 15.40 -4.75
N LEU A 50 -2.32 15.44 -3.95
CA LEU A 50 -3.10 14.25 -3.63
C LEU A 50 -3.85 13.71 -4.86
N THR A 51 -4.26 14.58 -5.77
CA THR A 51 -4.95 14.20 -7.01
C THR A 51 -4.01 13.46 -7.97
N ALA A 52 -2.76 13.92 -8.11
CA ALA A 52 -1.75 13.20 -8.88
C ALA A 52 -1.38 11.85 -8.25
N ALA A 53 -1.23 11.80 -6.92
CA ALA A 53 -1.01 10.54 -6.21
C ALA A 53 -2.17 9.54 -6.45
N TYR A 54 -3.41 10.00 -6.32
CA TYR A 54 -4.60 9.19 -6.56
C TYR A 54 -4.65 8.66 -7.99
N ARG A 55 -4.36 9.49 -8.99
CA ARG A 55 -4.32 9.09 -10.41
C ARG A 55 -3.29 8.00 -10.66
N ILE A 56 -2.10 8.09 -10.05
CA ILE A 56 -1.08 7.04 -10.17
C ILE A 56 -1.60 5.73 -9.57
N LEU A 57 -2.16 5.76 -8.35
CA LEU A 57 -2.68 4.54 -7.70
C LEU A 57 -3.83 3.92 -8.51
N ARG A 58 -4.73 4.75 -9.07
CA ARG A 58 -5.82 4.27 -9.95
C ARG A 58 -5.27 3.60 -11.21
N ASN A 59 -4.23 4.14 -11.82
CA ASN A 59 -3.58 3.54 -12.99
C ASN A 59 -2.96 2.20 -12.63
N ILE A 60 -2.24 2.12 -11.51
CA ILE A 60 -1.68 0.84 -11.02
C ILE A 60 -2.79 -0.20 -10.80
N GLU A 61 -3.89 0.19 -10.16
CA GLU A 61 -5.03 -0.70 -9.94
C GLU A 61 -5.62 -1.21 -11.26
N THR A 62 -5.83 -0.31 -12.23
CA THR A 62 -6.44 -0.63 -13.52
C THR A 62 -5.55 -1.54 -14.36
N THR A 63 -4.23 -1.33 -14.32
CA THR A 63 -3.26 -2.10 -15.12
C THR A 63 -2.85 -3.41 -14.47
N TYR A 64 -2.69 -3.43 -13.14
CA TYR A 64 -2.07 -4.54 -12.41
C TYR A 64 -2.93 -5.16 -11.32
N GLY A 65 -4.13 -4.63 -11.03
CA GLY A 65 -4.97 -5.11 -9.93
C GLY A 65 -5.34 -6.60 -10.04
N GLN A 66 -5.40 -7.13 -11.27
CA GLN A 66 -5.70 -8.54 -11.56
C GLN A 66 -4.46 -9.36 -11.95
N VAL A 67 -3.27 -8.75 -11.96
CA VAL A 67 -2.02 -9.45 -12.32
C VAL A 67 -1.51 -10.21 -11.11
N PRO A 68 -1.19 -11.51 -11.21
CA PRO A 68 -0.56 -12.26 -10.13
C PRO A 68 0.71 -11.56 -9.63
N THR A 69 0.92 -11.52 -8.31
CA THR A 69 2.08 -10.82 -7.72
C THR A 69 3.41 -11.28 -8.30
N GLU A 70 3.52 -12.57 -8.58
CA GLU A 70 4.72 -13.20 -9.14
C GLU A 70 5.07 -12.73 -10.56
N GLU A 71 4.11 -12.14 -11.27
CA GLU A 71 4.26 -11.64 -12.64
C GLU A 71 4.53 -10.12 -12.69
N LEU A 72 4.60 -9.44 -11.54
CA LEU A 72 4.81 -8.00 -11.51
C LEU A 72 6.22 -7.61 -11.99
N PRO A 73 6.34 -6.59 -12.86
CA PRO A 73 7.55 -6.33 -13.63
C PRO A 73 8.77 -5.93 -12.80
N GLN A 74 8.57 -5.39 -11.61
CA GLN A 74 9.63 -4.96 -10.68
C GLN A 74 9.55 -5.71 -9.34
N LEU A 75 9.03 -6.93 -9.35
CA LEU A 75 8.82 -7.74 -8.16
C LEU A 75 10.08 -7.91 -7.32
N SER A 76 11.22 -8.25 -7.94
CA SER A 76 12.48 -8.47 -7.22
C SER A 76 12.88 -7.25 -6.37
N ASN A 77 12.72 -6.04 -6.91
CA ASN A 77 12.99 -4.79 -6.21
C ASN A 77 12.08 -4.63 -4.98
N ALA A 78 10.77 -4.85 -5.15
CA ALA A 78 9.82 -4.80 -4.04
C ALA A 78 10.12 -5.85 -2.96
N LEU A 79 10.46 -7.08 -3.35
CA LEU A 79 10.84 -8.14 -2.42
C LEU A 79 12.08 -7.78 -1.61
N TYR A 80 13.12 -7.21 -2.21
CA TYR A 80 14.31 -6.76 -1.46
C TYR A 80 13.98 -5.64 -0.46
N HIS A 81 13.12 -4.70 -0.85
CA HIS A 81 12.65 -3.65 0.06
C HIS A 81 11.88 -4.24 1.26
N MET A 82 11.00 -5.20 1.02
CA MET A 82 10.25 -5.89 2.08
C MET A 82 11.19 -6.74 2.96
N ALA A 83 12.14 -7.45 2.36
CA ALA A 83 13.16 -8.24 3.07
C ALA A 83 13.97 -7.39 4.07
N GLY A 84 14.16 -6.10 3.77
CA GLY A 84 14.82 -5.15 4.65
C GLY A 84 14.20 -5.02 6.05
N TYR A 85 12.88 -5.23 6.20
CA TYR A 85 12.23 -5.20 7.53
C TYR A 85 12.71 -6.33 8.44
N PHE A 86 13.06 -7.48 7.87
CA PHE A 86 13.47 -8.65 8.63
C PHE A 86 14.96 -8.63 8.98
N LYS A 87 15.72 -7.64 8.50
CA LYS A 87 17.18 -7.59 8.66
C LYS A 87 17.64 -7.78 10.11
N LYS A 88 16.89 -7.25 11.09
CA LYS A 88 17.19 -7.36 12.53
C LYS A 88 16.33 -8.40 13.27
N LEU A 89 15.40 -9.05 12.58
CA LEU A 89 14.41 -9.97 13.16
C LEU A 89 14.77 -11.43 12.91
N VAL A 90 15.49 -11.73 11.83
CA VAL A 90 15.89 -13.08 11.45
C VAL A 90 17.41 -13.28 11.54
N SER A 91 17.81 -14.54 11.61
CA SER A 91 19.21 -14.99 11.54
C SER A 91 19.87 -14.65 10.19
N SER A 92 21.20 -14.68 10.14
CA SER A 92 21.94 -14.51 8.87
C SER A 92 21.58 -15.57 7.83
N GLU A 93 21.33 -16.81 8.27
CA GLU A 93 20.94 -17.91 7.40
C GLU A 93 19.56 -17.68 6.77
N GLU A 94 18.57 -17.29 7.58
CA GLU A 94 17.23 -16.93 7.08
C GLU A 94 17.28 -15.73 6.11
N ARG A 95 18.11 -14.72 6.37
CA ARG A 95 18.33 -13.61 5.44
C ARG A 95 18.90 -14.09 4.10
N GLN A 96 19.90 -14.97 4.15
CA GLN A 96 20.51 -15.53 2.95
C GLN A 96 19.50 -16.37 2.17
N LYS A 97 18.71 -17.18 2.86
CA LYS A 97 17.63 -17.97 2.26
C LYS A 97 16.63 -17.08 1.52
N MET A 98 16.13 -16.02 2.16
CA MET A 98 15.24 -15.05 1.49
C MET A 98 15.91 -14.41 0.27
N SER A 99 17.15 -13.92 0.41
CA SER A 99 17.87 -13.30 -0.70
C SER A 99 18.08 -14.25 -1.88
N ASN A 100 18.39 -15.52 -1.61
CA ASN A 100 18.56 -16.55 -2.64
C ASN A 100 17.22 -16.82 -3.34
N SER A 101 16.12 -16.98 -2.58
CA SER A 101 14.80 -17.19 -3.17
C SER A 101 14.35 -16.00 -4.03
N ILE A 102 14.64 -14.75 -3.64
CA ILE A 102 14.34 -13.57 -4.47
C ILE A 102 15.05 -13.64 -5.84
N GLN A 103 16.20 -14.30 -5.93
CA GLN A 103 16.95 -14.42 -7.19
C GLN A 103 16.53 -15.61 -8.04
N THR A 104 16.04 -16.69 -7.43
CA THR A 104 15.87 -17.99 -8.10
C THR A 104 14.43 -18.48 -8.16
N ASN A 105 13.57 -18.07 -7.24
CA ASN A 105 12.20 -18.55 -7.13
C ASN A 105 11.30 -17.54 -6.38
N PHE A 106 10.58 -16.71 -7.15
CA PHE A 106 9.68 -15.70 -6.58
C PHE A 106 8.55 -16.28 -5.75
N SER A 107 8.00 -17.43 -6.14
CA SER A 107 6.94 -18.10 -5.36
C SER A 107 7.45 -18.44 -3.95
N GLN A 108 8.64 -19.03 -3.85
CA GLN A 108 9.26 -19.29 -2.55
C GLN A 108 9.59 -18.01 -1.78
N ALA A 109 10.08 -16.97 -2.45
CA ALA A 109 10.37 -15.69 -1.82
C ALA A 109 9.12 -15.04 -1.22
N LEU A 110 8.00 -15.09 -1.95
CA LEU A 110 6.69 -14.60 -1.51
C LEU A 110 6.23 -15.35 -0.26
N THR A 111 6.24 -16.69 -0.29
CA THR A 111 5.87 -17.51 0.88
C THR A 111 6.74 -17.18 2.09
N LEU A 112 8.07 -17.12 1.93
CA LEU A 112 8.97 -16.80 3.04
C LEU A 112 8.70 -15.41 3.63
N LEU A 113 8.49 -14.39 2.80
CA LEU A 113 8.24 -13.03 3.29
C LEU A 113 6.87 -12.91 3.94
N GLU A 114 5.85 -13.61 3.45
CA GLU A 114 4.52 -13.64 4.04
C GLU A 114 4.54 -14.34 5.41
N GLU A 115 5.14 -15.53 5.49
CA GLU A 115 5.31 -16.27 6.75
C GLU A 115 6.08 -15.45 7.79
N ASN A 116 7.17 -14.78 7.39
CA ASN A 116 7.92 -13.91 8.30
C ASN A 116 7.14 -12.66 8.69
N THR A 117 6.33 -12.09 7.78
CA THR A 117 5.44 -10.96 8.09
C THR A 117 4.48 -11.34 9.21
N GLN A 118 3.87 -12.53 9.13
CA GLN A 118 2.97 -13.06 10.15
C GLN A 118 3.74 -13.42 11.44
N LYS A 119 4.85 -14.14 11.36
CA LYS A 119 5.64 -14.57 12.51
C LYS A 119 6.13 -13.40 13.37
N TYR A 120 6.63 -12.35 12.73
CA TYR A 120 7.20 -11.18 13.43
C TYR A 120 6.25 -9.99 13.54
N GLN A 121 5.00 -10.15 13.09
CA GLN A 121 3.98 -9.11 13.16
C GLN A 121 4.46 -7.76 12.59
N VAL A 122 5.06 -7.80 11.40
CA VAL A 122 5.59 -6.59 10.75
C VAL A 122 4.42 -5.74 10.26
N HIS A 123 3.99 -4.80 11.10
CA HIS A 123 2.75 -4.02 10.93
C HIS A 123 2.59 -3.39 9.54
N TYR A 124 3.67 -2.85 8.96
CA TYR A 124 3.64 -2.24 7.62
C TYR A 124 3.41 -3.22 6.47
N LEU A 125 3.64 -4.51 6.70
CA LEU A 125 3.47 -5.56 5.70
C LEU A 125 2.19 -6.35 5.91
N LEU A 126 1.68 -6.47 7.14
CA LEU A 126 0.48 -7.24 7.48
C LEU A 126 -0.77 -6.83 6.71
N HIS A 127 -0.88 -5.55 6.36
CA HIS A 127 -2.03 -4.99 5.65
C HIS A 127 -1.66 -4.51 4.25
N SER A 128 -0.59 -5.02 3.66
CA SER A 128 -0.11 -4.57 2.36
C SER A 128 -0.93 -5.20 1.23
N ARG A 129 -1.46 -4.38 0.30
CA ARG A 129 -2.09 -4.86 -0.96
C ARG A 129 -1.10 -5.56 -1.91
N PHE A 130 0.17 -5.63 -1.51
CA PHE A 130 1.12 -6.53 -2.16
C PHE A 130 0.64 -7.99 -2.08
N TRP A 131 0.03 -8.40 -0.96
CA TRP A 131 -0.54 -9.73 -0.80
C TRP A 131 -1.88 -9.86 -1.55
N PRO A 132 -2.10 -10.95 -2.32
CA PRO A 132 -3.31 -11.11 -3.13
C PRO A 132 -4.61 -10.98 -2.34
N GLN A 133 -4.68 -11.53 -1.13
CA GLN A 133 -5.87 -11.47 -0.26
C GLN A 133 -6.29 -10.04 0.11
N ASP A 134 -5.35 -9.10 0.15
CA ASP A 134 -5.62 -7.70 0.48
C ASP A 134 -6.04 -6.88 -0.75
N ARG A 135 -6.00 -7.46 -1.96
CA ARG A 135 -6.41 -6.77 -3.21
C ARG A 135 -7.91 -6.82 -3.48
N GLU A 136 -8.67 -7.68 -2.79
CA GLU A 136 -10.13 -7.77 -2.93
C GLU A 136 -10.83 -6.44 -2.58
N LYS A 137 -10.20 -5.65 -1.70
CA LYS A 137 -10.69 -4.33 -1.31
C LYS A 137 -10.29 -3.27 -2.34
N PRO A 138 -11.14 -2.25 -2.58
CA PRO A 138 -10.79 -1.11 -3.42
C PRO A 138 -9.48 -0.47 -2.98
N PHE A 139 -8.62 -0.11 -3.93
CA PHE A 139 -7.30 0.49 -3.65
C PHE A 139 -7.37 1.76 -2.81
N ASN A 140 -8.51 2.46 -2.89
CA ASN A 140 -8.77 3.74 -2.26
C ASN A 140 -9.68 3.66 -1.02
N LEU A 141 -9.97 2.44 -0.53
CA LEU A 141 -10.68 2.21 0.72
C LEU A 141 -9.80 2.54 1.93
N VAL A 142 -10.21 3.49 2.76
CA VAL A 142 -9.43 3.96 3.91
C VAL A 142 -9.39 2.85 4.98
N PRO A 143 -8.22 2.24 5.26
CA PRO A 143 -8.16 1.01 6.06
C PRO A 143 -8.11 1.27 7.57
N VAL A 144 -8.15 2.53 8.00
CA VAL A 144 -8.00 2.95 9.40
C VAL A 144 -9.15 3.84 9.81
N ALA A 145 -9.49 3.79 11.09
CA ALA A 145 -10.42 4.75 11.67
C ALA A 145 -9.80 6.16 11.65
N LEU A 146 -10.60 7.15 11.28
CA LEU A 146 -10.21 8.55 11.26
C LEU A 146 -11.09 9.35 12.21
N LYS A 147 -10.48 10.26 12.96
CA LYS A 147 -11.19 11.14 13.90
C LYS A 147 -11.14 12.57 13.40
N HIS A 148 -12.30 13.19 13.30
CA HIS A 148 -12.43 14.58 12.92
C HIS A 148 -13.46 15.26 13.83
N HIS A 149 -13.00 16.23 14.62
CA HIS A 149 -13.81 16.86 15.67
C HIS A 149 -14.44 15.79 16.60
N ASN A 150 -15.77 15.78 16.71
CA ASN A 150 -16.54 14.85 17.53
C ASN A 150 -17.06 13.64 16.75
N VAL A 151 -16.62 13.46 15.50
CA VAL A 151 -17.01 12.33 14.64
C VAL A 151 -15.84 11.36 14.52
N THR A 152 -16.14 10.08 14.73
CA THR A 152 -15.23 8.99 14.38
C THR A 152 -15.79 8.31 13.14
N TYR A 153 -14.96 8.22 12.10
CA TYR A 153 -15.19 7.38 10.94
C TYR A 153 -14.45 6.08 11.19
N GLU A 154 -15.16 4.96 11.18
CA GLU A 154 -14.58 3.64 11.41
C GLU A 154 -13.74 3.19 10.19
N ALA A 155 -12.88 2.19 10.40
CA ALA A 155 -12.07 1.64 9.32
C ALA A 155 -12.98 1.09 8.20
N ASN A 156 -12.61 1.36 6.94
CA ASN A 156 -13.34 0.97 5.73
C ASN A 156 -14.68 1.71 5.50
N GLU A 157 -14.98 2.78 6.24
CA GLU A 157 -16.18 3.60 5.98
C GLU A 157 -15.97 4.65 4.88
N LEU A 158 -14.74 5.01 4.58
CA LEU A 158 -14.42 6.10 3.66
C LEU A 158 -13.62 5.60 2.44
N LEU A 159 -13.88 6.24 1.31
CA LEU A 159 -13.13 6.12 0.06
C LEU A 159 -12.40 7.43 -0.21
N TRP A 160 -11.12 7.34 -0.59
CA TRP A 160 -10.29 8.49 -0.96
C TRP A 160 -10.31 8.74 -2.47
N TYR A 161 -10.37 10.01 -2.90
CA TYR A 161 -10.41 10.39 -4.32
C TYR A 161 -9.36 11.44 -4.70
N GLY A 162 -8.32 11.60 -3.89
CA GLY A 162 -7.30 12.62 -4.07
C GLY A 162 -7.49 13.76 -3.09
N ASP A 163 -8.24 14.78 -3.48
CA ASP A 163 -8.50 15.97 -2.68
C ASP A 163 -9.75 15.89 -1.79
N TYR A 164 -10.51 14.78 -1.86
CA TYR A 164 -11.68 14.55 -1.03
C TYR A 164 -11.90 13.08 -0.64
N LEU A 165 -12.79 12.87 0.34
CA LEU A 165 -13.30 11.57 0.75
C LEU A 165 -14.80 11.46 0.48
N THR A 166 -15.29 10.24 0.27
CA THR A 166 -16.73 9.92 0.30
C THR A 166 -16.99 8.72 1.19
N PHE A 167 -18.23 8.49 1.57
CA PHE A 167 -18.62 7.26 2.25
C PHE A 167 -18.59 6.06 1.29
N ASN A 168 -18.15 4.92 1.81
CA ASN A 168 -18.23 3.61 1.20
C ASN A 168 -19.63 3.04 1.49
N ASN A 169 -20.55 3.14 0.51
CA ASN A 169 -21.94 2.67 0.65
C ASN A 169 -22.08 1.20 0.28
#